data_AF-A0A2D9RCH0-F1
#
_entry.id   AF-A0A2D9RCH0-F1
#
_cell.length_a   1.000
_cell.length_b   1.000
_cell.length_c   1.000
_cell.angle_alpha   90.00
_cell.angle_beta   90.00
_cell.angle_gamma   90.00
#
_symmetry.space_group_name_H-M   'P 1'
#
loop_
_entity.id
_entity.type
_entity.pdbx_description
1 polymer ?
#
loop_
_entity_poly.entity_id
_entity_poly.type
_entity_poly.pdbx_seq_one_letter_code
_entity_poly.pdbx_strand_id
1 'polypeptide(L)'
;MSIQKQHDCVRKTISTSGPSKSEPLTASDIGIRGGSHYSITKSGSNRPSRADILFKVEMALARLEAGDYGYCITCHEAIDIDALTADPSVMVCDDCRHSDH
;
A
#
# COMPACT_ATOMS: atom_id res chain seq x y z
N MET A 1 2.80 -13.58 15.61
CA MET A 1 2.06 -12.30 15.46
C MET A 1 1.40 -12.36 14.09
N SER A 2 0.07 -12.15 13.98
CA SER A 2 -0.62 -12.21 12.68
C SER A 2 -0.10 -11.11 11.75
N ILE A 3 0.17 -11.44 10.48
CA ILE A 3 0.76 -10.53 9.47
C ILE A 3 -0.03 -9.23 9.36
N GLN A 4 -1.36 -9.29 9.52
CA GLN A 4 -2.22 -8.10 9.58
C GLN A 4 -1.80 -7.12 10.67
N LYS A 5 -1.46 -7.62 11.87
CA LYS A 5 -0.99 -6.79 12.99
C LYS A 5 0.39 -6.20 12.74
N GLN A 6 1.26 -6.91 12.02
CA GLN A 6 2.59 -6.41 11.65
C GLN A 6 2.47 -5.29 10.60
N HIS A 7 1.64 -5.48 9.58
CA HIS A 7 1.33 -4.46 8.58
C HIS A 7 0.75 -3.18 9.20
N ASP A 8 -0.22 -3.31 10.11
CA ASP A 8 -0.81 -2.17 10.83
C ASP A 8 0.24 -1.38 11.63
N CYS A 9 1.22 -2.07 12.21
CA CYS A 9 2.33 -1.44 12.93
C CYS A 9 3.21 -0.60 11.98
N VAL A 10 3.62 -1.17 10.85
CA VAL A 10 4.46 -0.50 9.84
C VAL A 10 3.77 0.73 9.26
N ARG A 11 2.47 0.64 8.95
CA ARG A 11 1.70 1.79 8.45
C ARG A 11 1.61 2.91 9.48
N LYS A 12 1.45 2.55 10.76
CA LYS A 12 1.33 3.50 11.86
C LYS A 12 2.64 4.23 12.14
N THR A 13 3.79 3.55 12.08
CA THR A 13 5.10 4.18 12.29
C THR A 13 5.50 5.13 11.16
N ILE A 14 5.18 4.80 9.89
CA ILE A 14 5.44 5.67 8.72
C ILE A 14 4.55 6.92 8.75
N SER A 15 3.33 6.81 9.27
CA SER A 15 2.40 7.94 9.39
C SER A 15 2.76 8.90 10.54
N THR A 16 3.59 8.46 11.51
CA THR A 16 3.92 9.23 12.72
C THR A 16 5.25 10.00 12.68
N SER A 17 5.97 10.02 11.56
CA SER A 17 7.11 10.93 11.40
C SER A 17 6.66 12.31 10.89
N GLY A 18 5.95 13.04 11.74
CA GLY A 18 5.84 14.50 11.75
C GLY A 18 6.11 14.97 13.19
N PRO A 19 6.94 16.01 13.41
CA PRO A 19 7.61 16.20 14.69
C PRO A 19 6.65 16.57 15.82
N SER A 20 7.04 16.16 17.02
CA SER A 20 6.43 16.54 18.28
C SER A 20 6.48 18.05 18.55
N LYS A 21 5.34 18.59 18.98
CA LYS A 21 5.16 19.77 19.86
C LYS A 21 5.66 21.13 19.35
N SER A 22 4.73 21.91 18.81
CA SER A 22 4.36 23.23 19.35
C SER A 22 3.08 23.71 18.66
N GLU A 23 2.30 24.50 19.38
CA GLU A 23 1.11 25.24 18.93
C GLU A 23 1.13 25.63 17.44
N PRO A 24 -0.02 25.60 16.75
CA PRO A 24 -0.09 26.07 15.37
C PRO A 24 0.37 27.53 15.34
N LEU A 25 1.56 27.78 14.81
CA LEU A 25 1.95 29.12 14.36
C LEU A 25 1.00 29.45 13.22
N THR A 26 -0.10 30.11 13.58
CA THR A 26 -1.09 30.60 12.62
C THR A 26 -0.42 31.58 11.68
N ALA A 27 -0.97 31.75 10.49
CA ALA A 27 -0.46 32.64 9.43
C ALA A 27 -0.30 34.13 9.83
N SER A 28 -0.48 34.47 11.11
CA SER A 28 -0.47 35.82 11.67
C SER A 28 0.92 36.31 12.12
N ASP A 29 1.92 35.43 12.29
CA ASP A 29 3.19 35.80 12.96
C ASP A 29 4.36 36.14 12.01
N ILE A 30 4.17 36.06 10.69
CA ILE A 30 5.19 36.49 9.72
C ILE A 30 4.56 37.49 8.75
N GLY A 31 4.72 38.77 9.07
CA GLY A 31 4.31 39.87 8.20
C GLY A 31 5.19 39.96 6.95
N ILE A 32 4.89 39.20 5.91
CA ILE A 32 5.30 39.50 4.53
C ILE A 32 4.07 39.43 3.63
N ARG A 33 3.64 40.60 3.16
CA ARG A 33 2.57 40.77 2.16
C ARG A 33 3.12 40.34 0.79
N GLY A 34 2.85 39.10 0.40
CA GLY A 34 3.27 38.55 -0.88
C GLY A 34 2.71 37.15 -1.06
N GLY A 35 1.37 37.05 -1.03
CA GLY A 35 0.65 35.80 -1.18
C GLY A 35 0.84 35.19 -2.56
N SER A 36 1.89 34.40 -2.73
CA SER A 36 1.82 33.27 -3.64
C SER A 36 1.24 32.12 -2.84
N HIS A 37 -0.09 32.00 -2.85
CA HIS A 37 -0.73 30.70 -2.63
C HIS A 37 -0.18 29.77 -3.71
N TYR A 38 0.95 29.11 -3.42
CA TYR A 38 1.35 27.96 -4.21
C TYR A 38 0.30 26.90 -3.88
N SER A 39 -0.65 26.76 -4.80
CA SER A 39 -1.66 25.73 -4.72
C SER A 39 -0.92 24.40 -4.76
N ILE A 40 -0.77 23.76 -3.59
CA ILE A 40 -0.52 22.33 -3.50
C ILE A 40 -1.76 21.68 -4.13
N THR A 41 -1.69 21.52 -5.44
CA THR A 41 -2.51 20.56 -6.16
C THR A 41 -2.00 19.22 -5.67
N LYS A 42 -2.65 18.69 -4.64
CA LYS A 42 -2.41 17.32 -4.18
C LYS A 42 -2.96 16.40 -5.27
N SER A 43 -2.20 16.26 -6.35
CA SER A 43 -2.48 15.36 -7.45
C SER A 43 -2.37 13.95 -6.89
N GLY A 44 -3.54 13.36 -6.58
CA GLY A 44 -3.68 12.00 -6.05
C GLY A 44 -3.05 11.01 -7.01
N SER A 45 -1.79 10.68 -6.76
CA SER A 45 -1.07 9.69 -7.53
C SER A 45 -1.53 8.32 -7.06
N ASN A 46 -2.21 7.54 -7.91
CA ASN A 46 -2.61 6.15 -7.67
C ASN A 46 -1.41 5.18 -7.66
N ARG A 47 -0.25 5.65 -7.19
CA ARG A 47 0.95 4.84 -7.07
C ARG A 47 0.83 4.08 -5.74
N PRO A 48 0.94 2.74 -5.75
CA PRO A 48 0.96 1.99 -4.50
C PRO A 48 2.08 2.53 -3.62
N SER A 49 1.78 2.78 -2.35
CA SER A 49 2.79 3.23 -1.40
C SER A 49 3.81 2.11 -1.17
N ARG A 50 5.00 2.44 -0.66
CA ARG A 50 6.00 1.42 -0.30
C ARG A 50 5.46 0.41 0.71
N ALA A 51 4.58 0.85 1.61
CA ALA A 51 3.91 -0.03 2.56
C ALA A 51 2.99 -1.04 1.85
N ASP A 52 2.22 -0.60 0.85
CA ASP A 52 1.32 -1.50 0.11
C ASP A 52 2.08 -2.56 -0.68
N ILE A 53 3.23 -2.19 -1.26
CA ILE A 53 4.09 -3.14 -1.98
C ILE A 53 4.68 -4.18 -1.00
N LEU A 54 5.17 -3.73 0.16
CA LEU A 54 5.69 -4.65 1.18
C LEU A 54 4.61 -5.62 1.65
N PHE A 55 3.40 -5.13 1.89
CA PHE A 55 2.27 -5.96 2.29
C PHE A 55 1.96 -7.06 1.27
N LYS A 56 1.92 -6.72 -0.02
CA LYS A 56 1.71 -7.70 -1.10
C LYS A 56 2.77 -8.80 -1.10
N VAL A 57 4.03 -8.43 -0.89
CA VAL A 57 5.14 -9.39 -0.80
C VAL A 57 5.02 -10.27 0.45
N GLU A 58 4.69 -9.70 1.60
CA GLU A 58 4.46 -10.45 2.85
C GLU A 58 3.33 -11.47 2.69
N MET A 59 2.25 -11.11 2.00
CA MET A 59 1.16 -12.04 1.69
C MET A 59 1.62 -13.19 0.78
N ALA A 60 2.42 -12.90 -0.25
CA ALA A 60 2.97 -13.94 -1.12
C ALA A 60 3.86 -14.93 -0.34
N LEU A 61 4.73 -14.41 0.53
CA LEU A 61 5.60 -15.22 1.40
C LEU A 61 4.81 -16.09 2.37
N ALA A 62 3.77 -15.53 3.00
CA ALA A 62 2.91 -16.29 3.91
C ALA A 62 2.22 -17.47 3.22
N ARG A 63 1.83 -17.28 1.96
CA ARG A 63 1.21 -18.34 1.15
C ARG A 63 2.21 -19.40 0.72
N LEU A 64 3.45 -19.01 0.42
CA LEU A 64 4.55 -19.96 0.20
C LEU A 64 4.76 -20.84 1.43
N GLU A 65 4.75 -20.25 2.64
CA GLU A 65 4.87 -21.00 3.88
C GLU A 65 3.68 -21.93 4.14
N ALA A 66 2.47 -21.50 3.78
CA ALA A 66 1.25 -22.32 3.90
C ALA A 66 1.16 -23.45 2.87
N GLY A 67 1.90 -23.36 1.76
CA GLY A 67 1.79 -24.28 0.62
C GLY A 67 0.69 -23.92 -0.39
N ASP A 68 0.00 -22.79 -0.19
CA ASP A 68 -1.09 -22.30 -1.05
C ASP A 68 -0.61 -21.29 -2.11
N TYR A 69 0.70 -21.21 -2.32
CA TYR A 69 1.27 -20.34 -3.35
C TYR A 69 0.97 -20.88 -4.74
N GLY A 70 0.59 -19.98 -5.65
CA GLY A 70 0.23 -20.33 -7.03
C GLY A 70 -1.22 -20.77 -7.22
N TYR A 71 -2.08 -20.68 -6.21
CA TYR A 71 -3.52 -20.92 -6.34
C TYR A 71 -4.34 -19.63 -6.20
N CYS A 72 -5.48 -19.53 -6.87
CA CYS A 72 -6.35 -18.37 -6.77
C CYS A 72 -7.11 -18.36 -5.44
N ILE A 73 -7.18 -17.22 -4.73
CA ILE A 73 -7.97 -17.14 -3.48
C ILE A 73 -9.48 -17.25 -3.68
N THR A 74 -9.96 -16.98 -4.90
CA THR A 74 -11.40 -16.95 -5.19
C THR A 74 -11.89 -18.31 -5.66
N CYS A 75 -11.28 -18.86 -6.72
CA CYS A 75 -11.70 -20.13 -7.31
C CYS A 75 -10.84 -21.34 -6.88
N HIS A 76 -9.74 -21.12 -6.15
CA HIS A 76 -8.80 -22.17 -5.72
C HIS A 76 -8.13 -22.96 -6.86
N GLU A 77 -8.20 -22.45 -8.09
CA GLU A 77 -7.52 -23.02 -9.26
C GLU A 77 -6.07 -22.52 -9.38
N ALA A 78 -5.23 -23.23 -10.12
CA ALA A 78 -3.85 -22.80 -10.37
C ALA A 78 -3.78 -21.46 -11.13
N ILE A 79 -2.88 -20.58 -10.70
CA ILE A 79 -2.55 -19.31 -11.37
C ILE A 79 -1.51 -19.59 -12.46
N ASP A 80 -1.63 -18.89 -13.59
CA ASP A 80 -0.67 -18.99 -14.69
C ASP A 80 0.77 -18.65 -14.24
N ILE A 81 1.72 -19.46 -14.67
CA ILE A 81 3.14 -19.33 -14.33
C ILE A 81 3.73 -18.04 -14.91
N ASP A 82 3.30 -17.61 -16.10
CA ASP A 82 3.77 -16.39 -16.74
C ASP A 82 3.37 -15.16 -15.91
N ALA A 83 2.16 -15.18 -15.32
CA ALA A 83 1.68 -14.14 -14.42
C ALA A 83 2.49 -14.09 -13.11
N LEU A 84 2.76 -15.24 -12.50
CA LEU A 84 3.60 -15.33 -11.29
C LEU A 84 5.06 -14.95 -11.54
N THR A 85 5.56 -15.22 -12.76
CA THR A 85 6.91 -14.82 -13.18
C THR A 85 7.01 -13.31 -13.37
N ALA A 86 5.94 -12.68 -13.89
CA ALA A 86 5.87 -11.23 -14.06
C ALA A 86 5.69 -10.49 -12.72
N ASP A 87 4.78 -10.97 -11.86
CA ASP A 87 4.56 -10.45 -10.51
C ASP A 87 4.27 -11.60 -9.52
N PRO A 88 5.21 -11.92 -8.61
CA PRO A 88 5.05 -13.03 -7.67
C PRO A 88 4.03 -12.73 -6.56
N SER A 89 3.51 -11.50 -6.48
CA SER A 89 2.52 -11.09 -5.48
C SER A 89 1.06 -11.23 -5.94
N VAL A 90 0.84 -11.73 -7.16
CA VAL A 90 -0.50 -12.00 -7.70
C VAL A 90 -1.18 -13.10 -6.88
N MET A 91 -2.43 -12.85 -6.47
CA MET A 91 -3.22 -13.75 -5.62
C MET A 91 -4.48 -14.30 -6.29
N VAL A 92 -4.84 -13.77 -7.46
CA VAL A 92 -6.08 -14.04 -8.19
C VAL A 92 -5.73 -14.38 -9.63
N CYS A 93 -6.34 -15.42 -10.19
CA CYS A 93 -6.14 -15.81 -11.59
C CYS A 93 -6.72 -14.77 -12.55
N ASP A 94 -6.26 -14.82 -13.81
CA ASP A 94 -6.72 -13.90 -14.85
C ASP A 94 -8.22 -14.03 -15.11
N ASP A 95 -8.77 -15.24 -15.03
CA ASP A 95 -10.21 -15.44 -15.19
C ASP A 95 -11.00 -14.65 -14.14
N CYS A 96 -10.71 -14.85 -12.85
CA CYS A 96 -11.38 -14.11 -11.76
C CYS A 96 -11.07 -12.61 -11.75
N ARG A 97 -9.99 -12.16 -12.42
CA ARG A 97 -9.69 -10.73 -12.57
C ARG A 97 -10.50 -10.07 -13.67
N HIS A 98 -10.85 -10.80 -14.74
CA HIS A 98 -11.64 -10.27 -15.86
C HIS A 98 -13.14 -10.58 -15.76
N SER A 99 -13.51 -11.64 -15.05
CA SER A 99 -14.89 -11.91 -14.68
C SER A 99 -15.17 -11.18 -13.37
N ASP A 100 -15.55 -9.90 -13.49
CA ASP A 100 -16.15 -9.11 -12.41
C ASP A 100 -17.43 -9.83 -11.94
N HIS A 101 -17.28 -10.74 -10.96
CA HIS A 101 -18.37 -11.52 -10.39
C HIS A 101 -18.85 -10.96 -9.05
#